data_AF-A0A969R261-F1
#
_entry.id   AF-A0A969R261-F1
#
_cell.length_a   1.000
_cell.length_b   1.000
_cell.length_c   1.000
_cell.angle_alpha   90.00
_cell.angle_beta   90.00
_cell.angle_gamma   90.00
#
_symmetry.space_group_name_H-M   'P 1'
#
loop_
_entity.id
_entity.type
_entity.pdbx_description
1 polymer ?
#
loop_
_entity_poly.entity_id
_entity_poly.type
_entity_poly.pdbx_seq_one_letter_code
_entity_poly.pdbx_strand_id
1 'polypeptide(L)'
;MQSLDLSISHLESVCGVATFDLNGLPKEYFVVEDNPNTNWIQATFQVLGLRSLFSTLLAEGFDHAAIRGQGYSVLIVQQNQFYVSFLLPLTVEMPATLIEWARSFQVDCLRHHDRFQAS
;
A
#
# COMPACT_ATOMS: atom_id res chain seq x y z
N MET A 1 -4.44 13.27 20.82
CA MET A 1 -5.39 12.14 20.95
C MET A 1 -5.95 11.73 19.60
N GLN A 2 -6.59 12.63 18.83
CA GLN A 2 -7.17 12.32 17.50
C GLN A 2 -6.24 11.65 16.47
N SER A 3 -4.93 11.94 16.46
CA SER A 3 -4.01 11.39 15.46
C SER A 3 -3.75 9.88 15.61
N LEU A 4 -3.77 9.35 16.83
CA LEU A 4 -3.60 7.91 17.07
C LEU A 4 -4.87 7.14 16.67
N ASP A 5 -6.05 7.65 17.02
CA ASP A 5 -7.33 7.01 16.71
C ASP A 5 -7.54 6.88 15.19
N LEU A 6 -7.17 7.92 14.43
CA LEU A 6 -7.16 7.88 12.96
C LEU A 6 -6.18 6.84 12.43
N SER A 7 -4.98 6.73 13.02
CA SER A 7 -3.95 5.79 12.55
C SER A 7 -4.38 4.34 12.75
N ILE A 8 -5.04 4.05 13.89
CA ILE A 8 -5.62 2.73 14.18
C ILE A 8 -6.74 2.43 13.20
N SER A 9 -7.67 3.39 12.99
CA SER A 9 -8.78 3.22 12.05
C SER A 9 -8.32 2.95 10.61
N HIS A 10 -7.28 3.65 10.14
CA HIS A 10 -6.72 3.36 8.82
C HIS A 10 -6.13 1.94 8.76
N LEU A 11 -5.36 1.51 9.76
CA LEU A 11 -4.77 0.17 9.79
C LEU A 11 -5.82 -0.94 9.86
N GLU A 12 -6.90 -0.76 10.65
CA GLU A 12 -8.02 -1.70 10.73
C GLU A 12 -8.73 -1.90 9.39
N SER A 13 -8.71 -0.88 8.52
CA SER A 13 -9.31 -0.97 7.18
C SER A 13 -8.44 -1.70 6.15
N VAL A 14 -7.14 -1.89 6.43
CA VAL A 14 -6.17 -2.50 5.50
C VAL A 14 -6.27 -4.02 5.52
N CYS A 15 -6.46 -4.65 4.36
CA CYS A 15 -6.53 -6.11 4.20
C CYS A 15 -5.18 -6.74 3.78
N GLY A 16 -4.19 -5.94 3.45
CA GLY A 16 -2.87 -6.45 3.07
C GLY A 16 -1.89 -5.32 2.87
N VAL A 17 -0.61 -5.59 3.11
CA VAL A 17 0.48 -4.64 2.96
C VAL A 17 1.65 -5.32 2.29
N ALA A 18 2.25 -4.70 1.29
CA ALA A 18 3.45 -5.21 0.64
C ALA A 18 4.44 -4.08 0.41
N THR A 19 5.73 -4.40 0.54
CA THR A 19 6.80 -3.45 0.24
C THR A 19 7.56 -3.86 -1.00
N PHE A 20 8.06 -2.87 -1.72
CA PHE A 20 8.78 -3.06 -2.97
C PHE A 20 10.01 -2.18 -2.97
N ASP A 21 11.12 -2.65 -3.55
CA ASP A 21 12.28 -1.78 -3.77
C ASP A 21 11.97 -0.65 -4.78
N LEU A 22 12.94 0.25 -5.01
CA LEU A 22 12.75 1.36 -5.95
C LEU A 22 12.68 0.93 -7.43
N ASN A 23 13.01 -0.33 -7.72
CA ASN A 23 12.83 -0.97 -9.03
C ASN A 23 11.46 -1.65 -9.16
N GLY A 24 10.66 -1.63 -8.09
CA GLY A 24 9.35 -2.25 -8.02
C GLY A 24 9.37 -3.72 -7.69
N LEU A 25 10.49 -4.33 -7.29
CA LEU A 25 10.54 -5.74 -6.90
C LEU A 25 9.97 -5.94 -5.49
N PRO A 26 9.03 -6.90 -5.28
CA PRO A 26 8.49 -7.19 -3.95
C PRO A 26 9.60 -7.61 -2.98
N LYS A 27 9.55 -7.11 -1.74
CA LYS A 27 10.48 -7.47 -0.66
C LYS A 27 9.83 -8.34 0.42
N GLU A 28 8.68 -7.91 0.91
CA GLU A 28 7.89 -8.59 1.93
C GLU A 28 6.42 -8.22 1.76
N TYR A 29 5.54 -9.11 2.23
CA TYR A 29 4.10 -8.85 2.23
C TYR A 29 3.43 -9.50 3.44
N PHE A 30 2.31 -8.89 3.80
CA PHE A 30 1.47 -9.22 4.92
C PHE A 30 0.03 -9.28 4.44
N VAL A 31 -0.67 -10.33 4.80
CA VAL A 31 -2.09 -10.50 4.48
C VAL A 31 -2.87 -10.77 5.76
N VAL A 32 -4.14 -10.45 5.74
CA VAL A 32 -5.06 -10.86 6.81
C VAL A 32 -5.54 -12.29 6.57
N GLU A 33 -5.78 -13.06 7.63
CA GLU A 33 -6.14 -14.48 7.53
C GLU A 33 -7.38 -14.75 6.67
N ASP A 34 -8.36 -13.85 6.73
CA ASP A 34 -9.62 -13.94 6.00
C ASP A 34 -9.51 -13.50 4.53
N ASN A 35 -8.36 -12.99 4.10
CA ASN A 35 -8.09 -12.61 2.71
C ASN A 35 -6.62 -12.87 2.31
N PRO A 36 -6.24 -14.14 2.06
CA PRO A 36 -4.87 -14.51 1.69
C PRO A 36 -4.53 -14.21 0.22
N ASN A 37 -5.41 -13.51 -0.52
CA ASN A 37 -5.20 -13.24 -1.94
C ASN A 37 -3.99 -12.30 -2.13
N THR A 38 -3.04 -12.69 -2.97
CA THR A 38 -1.82 -11.94 -3.26
C THR A 38 -1.74 -11.40 -4.69
N ASN A 39 -2.78 -11.59 -5.53
CA ASN A 39 -2.78 -11.14 -6.94
C ASN A 39 -2.59 -9.61 -7.07
N TRP A 40 -2.97 -8.84 -6.06
CA TRP A 40 -2.79 -7.40 -6.01
C TRP A 40 -1.31 -6.98 -5.89
N ILE A 41 -0.43 -7.87 -5.41
CA ILE A 41 1.02 -7.66 -5.40
C ILE A 41 1.53 -7.61 -6.84
N GLN A 42 1.04 -8.51 -7.70
CA GLN A 42 1.38 -8.50 -9.13
C GLN A 42 0.85 -7.24 -9.83
N ALA A 43 -0.37 -6.80 -9.52
CA ALA A 43 -0.90 -5.55 -10.04
C ALA A 43 -0.04 -4.34 -9.61
N THR A 44 0.42 -4.34 -8.36
CA THR A 44 1.36 -3.32 -7.85
C THR A 44 2.67 -3.34 -8.62
N PHE A 45 3.28 -4.53 -8.79
CA PHE A 45 4.51 -4.71 -9.57
C PHE A 45 4.37 -4.13 -10.98
N GLN A 46 3.25 -4.41 -11.65
CA GLN A 46 2.97 -3.89 -12.99
C GLN A 46 2.89 -2.36 -13.00
N VAL A 47 2.17 -1.74 -12.06
CA VAL A 47 2.05 -0.28 -11.98
C VAL A 47 3.39 0.39 -11.67
N LEU A 48 4.19 -0.18 -10.77
CA LEU A 48 5.55 0.31 -10.52
C LEU A 48 6.44 0.19 -11.77
N GLY A 49 6.28 -0.88 -12.55
CA GLY A 49 6.96 -1.03 -13.85
C GLY A 49 6.58 0.03 -14.89
N LEU A 50 5.37 0.60 -14.81
CA LEU A 50 4.94 1.69 -15.68
C LEU A 50 5.55 3.05 -15.28
N ARG A 51 6.21 3.17 -14.11
CA ARG A 51 6.76 4.44 -13.61
C ARG A 51 7.71 5.12 -14.61
N SER A 52 8.53 4.35 -15.32
CA SER A 52 9.47 4.88 -16.32
C SER A 52 8.75 5.54 -17.51
N LEU A 53 7.55 5.07 -17.85
CA LEU A 53 6.69 5.68 -18.86
C LEU A 53 6.01 6.94 -18.34
N PHE A 54 5.72 7.01 -17.04
CA PHE A 54 5.14 8.22 -16.43
C PHE A 54 6.18 9.31 -16.20
N SER A 55 7.43 8.97 -15.91
CA SER A 55 8.49 9.97 -15.73
C SER A 55 8.76 10.78 -17.00
N THR A 56 8.51 10.22 -18.19
CA THR A 56 8.61 10.95 -19.45
C THR A 56 7.40 11.85 -19.72
N LEU A 57 6.24 11.56 -19.12
CA LEU A 57 4.99 12.30 -19.32
C LEU A 57 4.76 13.39 -18.25
N LEU A 58 5.14 13.14 -16.99
CA LEU A 58 4.82 13.95 -15.82
C LEU A 58 6.05 14.54 -15.11
N ALA A 59 7.22 14.51 -15.76
CA ALA A 59 8.53 15.01 -15.31
C ALA A 59 9.12 14.38 -14.02
N GLU A 60 8.29 13.88 -13.10
CA GLU A 60 8.74 13.38 -11.79
C GLU A 60 8.22 11.96 -11.47
N GLY A 61 7.42 11.35 -12.36
CA GLY A 61 6.76 10.08 -12.09
C GLY A 61 5.52 10.27 -11.21
N PHE A 62 5.32 9.42 -10.20
CA PHE A 62 4.21 9.54 -9.25
C PHE A 62 4.67 9.27 -7.81
N ASP A 63 4.20 10.10 -6.87
CA ASP A 63 4.41 9.90 -5.43
C ASP A 63 3.49 8.83 -4.83
N HIS A 64 2.29 8.72 -5.40
CA HIS A 64 1.31 7.73 -5.03
C HIS A 64 0.46 7.37 -6.24
N ALA A 65 -0.11 6.16 -6.23
CA ALA A 65 -1.04 5.70 -7.24
C ALA A 65 -2.14 4.88 -6.58
N ALA A 66 -3.34 4.91 -7.14
CA ALA A 66 -4.46 4.10 -6.70
C ALA A 66 -4.99 3.25 -7.85
N ILE A 67 -5.10 1.94 -7.63
CA ILE A 67 -5.74 1.00 -8.56
C ILE A 67 -7.09 0.63 -7.97
N ARG A 68 -8.18 0.88 -8.69
CA ARG A 68 -9.53 0.46 -8.28
C ARG A 68 -9.91 -0.81 -9.02
N GLY A 69 -10.06 -1.91 -8.28
CA GLY A 69 -10.52 -3.19 -8.79
C GLY A 69 -11.99 -3.45 -8.45
N GLN A 70 -12.41 -4.70 -8.64
CA GLN A 70 -13.71 -5.17 -8.16
C GLN A 70 -13.59 -5.60 -6.70
N GLY A 71 -14.28 -4.91 -5.79
CA GLY A 71 -14.32 -5.22 -4.35
C GLY A 71 -13.15 -4.66 -3.53
N TYR A 72 -11.97 -4.49 -4.13
CA TYR A 72 -10.79 -3.93 -3.48
C TYR A 72 -10.12 -2.83 -4.30
N SER A 73 -9.39 -1.97 -3.61
CA SER A 73 -8.47 -1.00 -4.19
C SER A 73 -7.06 -1.22 -3.65
N VAL A 74 -6.07 -0.82 -4.43
CA VAL A 74 -4.67 -0.83 -4.04
C VAL A 74 -4.18 0.60 -3.99
N LEU A 75 -3.64 1.02 -2.83
CA LEU A 75 -2.96 2.30 -2.68
C LEU A 75 -1.45 2.06 -2.64
N ILE A 76 -0.73 2.62 -3.59
CA ILE A 76 0.73 2.57 -3.68
C ILE A 76 1.27 3.93 -3.28
N VAL A 77 2.23 3.96 -2.36
CA VAL A 77 2.86 5.19 -1.87
C VAL A 77 4.37 5.03 -1.87
N GLN A 78 5.07 6.03 -2.41
CA GLN A 78 6.52 6.12 -2.32
C GLN A 78 6.93 6.59 -0.92
N GLN A 79 7.80 5.82 -0.29
CA GLN A 79 8.56 6.23 0.90
C GLN A 79 10.04 6.43 0.50
N ASN A 80 10.86 6.95 1.42
CA ASN A 80 12.25 7.38 1.12
C ASN A 80 13.11 6.32 0.41
N GLN A 81 12.93 5.02 0.70
CA GLN A 81 13.81 3.95 0.18
C GLN A 81 13.06 2.77 -0.45
N PHE A 82 11.73 2.82 -0.51
CA PHE A 82 10.89 1.72 -1.00
C PHE A 82 9.48 2.24 -1.30
N TYR A 83 8.69 1.42 -1.97
CA TYR A 83 7.26 1.63 -2.10
C TYR A 83 6.52 0.77 -1.10
N VAL A 84 5.41 1.29 -0.58
CA VAL A 84 4.44 0.51 0.21
C VAL A 84 3.14 0.46 -0.55
N SER A 85 2.54 -0.71 -0.60
CA SER A 85 1.25 -0.95 -1.22
C SER A 85 0.29 -1.49 -0.18
N PHE A 86 -0.90 -0.90 -0.10
CA PHE A 86 -1.97 -1.26 0.81
C PHE A 86 -3.16 -1.78 0.01
N LEU A 87 -3.63 -2.98 0.35
CA LEU A 87 -4.91 -3.50 -0.11
C LEU A 87 -6.01 -3.00 0.82
N LEU A 88 -7.02 -2.35 0.25
CA LEU A 88 -8.13 -1.74 0.95
C LEU A 88 -9.45 -2.22 0.34
N PRO A 89 -10.52 -2.45 1.13
CA PRO A 89 -11.86 -2.62 0.58
C PRO A 89 -12.25 -1.42 -0.29
N LEU A 90 -12.99 -1.65 -1.38
CA LEU A 90 -13.41 -0.58 -2.29
C LEU A 90 -14.32 0.46 -1.62
N THR A 91 -14.94 0.12 -0.49
CA THR A 91 -15.76 1.02 0.32
C THR A 91 -14.94 2.04 1.11
N VAL A 92 -13.62 1.84 1.23
CA VAL A 92 -12.73 2.77 1.93
C VAL A 92 -12.38 3.92 0.98
N GLU A 93 -12.74 5.13 1.38
CA GLU A 93 -12.30 6.33 0.68
C GLU A 93 -10.79 6.53 0.85
N MET A 94 -10.16 7.21 -0.11
CA MET A 94 -8.74 7.54 -0.07
C MET A 94 -8.55 9.05 0.14
N PRO A 95 -8.88 9.60 1.32
CA PRO A 95 -8.63 11.00 1.62
C PRO A 95 -7.12 11.27 1.70
N ALA A 96 -6.73 12.54 1.59
CA ALA A 96 -5.33 12.93 1.73
C ALA A 96 -4.70 12.46 3.06
N THR A 97 -5.50 12.39 4.14
CA THR A 97 -5.06 11.89 5.45
C THR A 97 -4.61 10.43 5.43
N LEU A 98 -5.24 9.58 4.62
CA LEU A 98 -4.84 8.18 4.46
C LEU A 98 -3.49 8.10 3.72
N ILE A 99 -3.31 8.94 2.70
CA ILE A 99 -2.06 9.00 1.92
C ILE A 99 -0.90 9.48 2.81
N GLU A 100 -1.11 10.53 3.61
CA GLU A 100 -0.10 11.02 4.55
C GLU A 100 0.23 9.99 5.65
N TRP A 101 -0.79 9.31 6.18
CA TRP A 101 -0.56 8.18 7.09
C TRP A 101 0.30 7.11 6.42
N ALA A 102 -0.04 6.70 5.19
CA ALA A 102 0.69 5.69 4.43
C ALA A 102 2.14 6.08 4.13
N ARG A 103 2.44 7.38 3.90
CA ARG A 103 3.81 7.90 3.72
C ARG A 103 4.67 7.71 4.99
N SER A 104 4.05 7.78 6.16
CA SER A 104 4.72 7.65 7.47
C SER A 104 4.62 6.27 8.10
N PHE A 105 3.90 5.34 7.47
CA PHE A 105 3.61 4.01 8.00
C PHE A 105 4.89 3.17 8.16
N GLN A 106 5.06 2.57 9.33
CA GLN A 106 6.20 1.70 9.66
C GLN A 106 5.82 0.23 9.49
N VAL A 107 6.23 -0.38 8.38
CA VAL A 107 5.86 -1.76 8.04
C VAL A 107 6.31 -2.78 9.09
N ASP A 108 7.42 -2.53 9.78
CA ASP A 108 7.94 -3.41 10.83
C ASP A 108 6.94 -3.66 11.98
N CYS A 109 5.97 -2.77 12.19
CA CYS A 109 4.91 -2.96 13.20
C CYS A 109 4.00 -4.16 12.87
N LEU A 110 3.87 -4.54 11.60
CA LEU A 110 2.99 -5.63 11.16
C LEU A 110 3.49 -7.00 11.57
N ARG A 111 4.82 -7.18 11.73
CA ARG A 111 5.41 -8.46 12.16
C ARG A 111 4.94 -8.91 13.56
N HIS A 112 4.46 -7.96 14.35
CA HIS A 112 3.98 -8.19 15.72
C HIS A 112 2.48 -7.90 15.86
N HIS A 113 1.78 -7.71 14.74
CA HIS A 113 0.36 -7.36 14.76
C HIS A 113 -0.50 -8.61 14.58
N ASP A 114 -1.39 -8.89 15.54
CA ASP A 114 -2.19 -10.13 15.61
C ASP A 114 -3.09 -10.43 14.40
N ARG A 115 -3.27 -9.46 13.51
CA ARG A 115 -4.17 -9.53 12.35
C ARG A 115 -3.43 -9.87 11.06
N PHE A 116 -2.12 -9.62 11.01
CA PHE A 116 -1.32 -9.73 9.81
C PHE A 116 -0.39 -10.92 9.92
N GLN A 117 -0.40 -11.76 8.88
CA GLN A 117 0.54 -12.85 8.74
C GLN A 117 1.57 -12.48 7.68
N ALA A 118 2.85 -12.60 8.02
CA ALA A 118 3.93 -12.54 7.04
C ALA A 118 3.88 -13.80 6.16
N SER A 119 4.09 -13.65 4.86
CA SER A 119 4.11 -14.74 3.88
C SER A 119 5.24 -14.57 2.88
#